data_AF-K1SX51-F1
#
_entry.id   AF-K1SX51-F1
#
_cell.length_a   1.000
_cell.length_b   1.000
_cell.length_c   1.000
_cell.angle_alpha   90.00
_cell.angle_beta   90.00
_cell.angle_gamma   90.00
#
_symmetry.space_group_name_H-M   'P 1'
#
loop_
_entity.id
_entity.type
_entity.pdbx_description
1 polymer ?
#
loop_
_entity_poly.entity_id
_entity_poly.type
_entity_poly.pdbx_seq_one_letter_code
_entity_poly.pdbx_strand_id
1 'polypeptide(L)'
;SALPRMCTFPELFRDMYMFGDINTSIYITPIQESRSQNELNRTINELETERIVAADRGNINRESNLAQKRYEAESLRDEIAAGFNKLYEASVVSTLFAYSLEDLDKLTKLLATEMSKSLVGIKSAWAMQEEAFQSNLPLAEDKIRKTHTFDRRSMGTVFPFTTSEVGHSTGIPLGFNKQTGVPILFDNFHSSLTNYNMVIFAKSGAGKSVTMKTLIS
;
A
#
# COMPACT_ATOMS: atom_id res chain seq x y z
N SER A 1 -3.17 4.94 14.54
CA SER A 1 -2.26 4.12 13.73
C SER A 1 -1.06 4.98 13.34
N ALA A 2 0.02 4.36 12.88
CA ALA A 2 1.18 5.05 12.30
C ALA A 2 1.43 4.51 10.88
N LEU A 3 1.96 5.33 9.99
CA LEU A 3 2.30 4.97 8.62
C LEU A 3 3.80 5.21 8.36
N PRO A 4 4.43 4.46 7.46
CA PRO A 4 5.80 4.73 7.04
C PRO A 4 5.92 6.11 6.40
N ARG A 5 7.12 6.71 6.46
CA ARG A 5 7.43 7.96 5.74
C ARG A 5 7.48 7.77 4.22
N MET A 6 7.79 6.57 3.76
CA MET A 6 7.77 6.23 2.33
C MET A 6 7.01 4.92 2.14
N CYS A 7 6.10 4.91 1.17
CA CYS A 7 5.36 3.72 0.82
C CYS A 7 6.10 2.95 -0.27
N THR A 8 6.32 1.65 -0.06
CA THR A 8 6.89 0.77 -1.09
C THR A 8 5.76 0.13 -1.88
N PHE A 9 5.70 0.39 -3.18
CA PHE A 9 4.79 -0.32 -4.08
C PHE A 9 5.25 -1.77 -4.30
N PRO A 10 4.37 -2.79 -4.30
CA PRO A 10 2.92 -2.81 -4.02
C PRO A 10 2.57 -3.30 -2.59
N GLU A 11 3.44 -3.07 -1.60
CA GLU A 11 3.44 -3.87 -0.36
C GLU A 11 2.76 -3.21 0.84
N LEU A 12 2.44 -1.90 0.78
CA LEU A 12 2.01 -1.12 1.96
C LEU A 12 0.92 -1.80 2.81
N PHE A 13 -0.13 -2.31 2.18
CA PHE A 13 -1.25 -3.00 2.86
C PHE A 13 -1.46 -4.44 2.38
N ARG A 14 -0.50 -4.99 1.63
CA ARG A 14 -0.62 -6.33 1.04
C ARG A 14 -0.84 -7.40 2.11
N ASP A 15 -0.05 -7.38 3.17
CA ASP A 15 -0.14 -8.36 4.24
C ASP A 15 -1.49 -8.29 4.95
N MET A 16 -2.06 -7.09 5.10
CA MET A 16 -3.41 -6.89 5.64
C MET A 16 -4.48 -7.43 4.71
N TYR A 17 -4.40 -7.17 3.40
CA TYR A 17 -5.41 -7.67 2.44
C TYR A 17 -5.43 -9.20 2.35
N MET A 18 -4.28 -9.83 2.55
CA MET A 18 -4.12 -11.28 2.44
C MET A 18 -4.14 -11.99 3.80
N PHE A 19 -4.49 -11.28 4.88
CA PHE A 19 -4.42 -11.84 6.23
C PHE A 19 -5.65 -12.68 6.57
N GLY A 20 -5.58 -13.99 6.31
CA GLY A 20 -6.61 -14.93 6.76
C GLY A 20 -8.02 -14.53 6.34
N ASP A 21 -8.98 -14.62 7.26
CA ASP A 21 -10.37 -14.19 7.05
C ASP A 21 -10.54 -12.73 7.51
N ILE A 22 -10.33 -11.81 6.58
CA ILE A 22 -10.36 -10.36 6.84
C ILE A 22 -11.10 -9.62 5.72
N ASN A 23 -11.96 -8.69 6.12
CA ASN A 23 -12.51 -7.69 5.22
C ASN A 23 -11.77 -6.38 5.43
N THR A 24 -11.44 -5.65 4.36
CA THR A 24 -10.81 -4.33 4.45
C THR A 24 -11.50 -3.34 3.53
N SER A 25 -11.87 -2.19 4.08
CA SER A 25 -12.47 -1.07 3.36
C SER A 25 -11.57 0.15 3.45
N ILE A 26 -11.46 0.86 2.34
CA ILE A 26 -10.62 2.05 2.21
C ILE A 26 -11.45 3.17 1.64
N TYR A 27 -11.64 4.20 2.46
CA TYR A 27 -12.36 5.40 2.11
C TYR A 27 -11.35 6.43 1.65
N ILE A 28 -11.46 6.89 0.40
CA ILE A 28 -10.50 7.83 -0.20
C ILE A 28 -11.25 9.10 -0.58
N THR A 29 -10.82 10.23 -0.04
CA THR A 29 -11.37 11.55 -0.35
C THR A 29 -10.27 12.48 -0.85
N PRO A 30 -10.37 13.02 -2.08
CA PRO A 30 -9.38 13.98 -2.55
C PRO A 30 -9.49 15.30 -1.78
N ILE A 31 -8.34 15.88 -1.42
CA ILE A 31 -8.28 17.21 -0.82
C ILE A 31 -8.26 18.26 -1.94
N GLN A 32 -8.98 19.37 -1.75
CA GLN A 32 -8.91 20.50 -2.67
C GLN A 32 -7.52 21.14 -2.65
N GLU A 33 -6.98 21.45 -3.83
CA GLU A 33 -5.63 22.02 -3.96
C GLU A 33 -5.46 23.31 -3.17
N SER A 34 -6.45 24.21 -3.20
CA SER A 34 -6.43 25.44 -2.40
C SER A 34 -6.28 25.18 -0.90
N ARG A 35 -6.97 24.15 -0.38
CA ARG A 35 -6.85 23.71 1.02
C ARG A 35 -5.47 23.13 1.29
N SER A 36 -4.98 22.24 0.42
CA SER A 36 -3.64 21.66 0.55
C SER A 36 -2.54 22.71 0.56
N GLN A 37 -2.62 23.71 -0.33
CA GLN A 37 -1.67 24.82 -0.41
C GLN A 37 -1.67 25.66 0.86
N ASN A 38 -2.85 26.00 1.38
CA ASN A 38 -2.98 26.79 2.61
C ASN A 38 -2.44 26.05 3.84
N GLU A 39 -2.78 24.76 3.98
CA GLU A 39 -2.28 23.92 5.08
C GLU A 39 -0.75 23.75 5.01
N LEU A 40 -0.20 23.45 3.82
CA LEU A 40 1.25 23.31 3.63
C LEU A 40 2.00 24.62 3.90
N ASN A 41 1.51 25.77 3.43
CA ASN A 41 2.12 27.07 3.72
C ASN A 41 2.15 27.37 5.22
N ARG A 42 1.07 27.04 5.94
CA ARG A 42 1.05 27.16 7.40
C ARG A 42 2.10 26.27 8.05
N THR A 43 2.18 24.99 7.66
CA THR A 43 3.18 24.05 8.18
C THR A 43 4.61 24.50 7.88
N ILE A 44 4.88 25.02 6.68
CA ILE A 44 6.20 25.56 6.31
C ILE A 44 6.60 26.72 7.23
N ASN A 45 5.68 27.65 7.51
CA ASN A 45 5.93 28.77 8.41
C ASN A 45 6.18 28.32 9.86
N GLU A 46 5.40 27.34 10.34
CA GLU A 46 5.58 26.74 11.67
C GLU A 46 6.97 26.07 11.79
N LEU A 47 7.35 25.26 10.79
CA LEU A 47 8.66 24.61 10.73
C LEU A 47 9.82 25.61 10.67
N GLU A 48 9.68 26.70 9.91
CA GLU A 48 10.71 27.74 9.83
C GLU A 48 10.86 28.49 11.14
N THR A 49 9.75 28.80 11.81
CA THR A 49 9.77 29.45 13.13
C THR A 49 10.47 28.55 14.16
N GLU A 50 10.15 27.26 14.20
CA GLU A 50 10.83 26.30 15.07
C GLU A 50 12.32 26.18 14.75
N ARG A 51 12.69 26.24 13.47
CA ARG A 51 14.09 26.13 13.03
C ARG A 51 14.92 27.31 13.52
N ILE A 52 14.39 28.53 13.40
CA ILE A 52 15.06 29.75 13.90
C ILE A 52 15.31 29.65 15.41
N VAL A 53 14.29 29.24 16.18
CA VAL A 53 14.44 29.06 17.63
C VAL A 53 15.45 27.97 17.98
N ALA A 54 15.52 26.89 17.19
CA ALA A 54 16.51 25.83 17.39
C ALA A 54 17.94 26.31 17.09
N ALA A 55 18.12 27.12 16.05
CA ALA A 55 19.38 27.75 15.69
C ALA A 55 19.86 28.73 16.78
N ASP A 56 18.97 29.59 17.28
CA ASP A 56 19.28 30.54 18.36
C ASP A 56 19.72 29.84 19.66
N ARG A 57 19.17 28.65 19.93
CA ARG A 57 19.56 27.80 21.08
C ARG A 57 20.81 26.95 20.82
N GLY A 58 21.43 27.04 19.64
CA GLY A 58 22.60 26.25 19.27
C GLY A 58 22.33 24.75 19.10
N ASN A 59 21.06 24.34 18.91
CA ASN A 59 20.70 22.93 18.74
C ASN A 59 20.78 22.51 17.26
N ILE A 60 22.01 22.29 16.80
CA ILE A 60 22.34 21.96 15.40
C ILE A 60 21.59 20.72 14.86
N ASN A 61 21.36 19.70 15.69
CA ASN A 61 20.67 18.48 15.27
C ASN A 61 19.18 18.74 15.01
N ARG A 62 18.54 19.52 15.90
CA ARG A 62 17.12 19.88 15.73
C ARG A 62 16.94 20.82 14.55
N GLU A 63 17.82 21.79 14.39
CA GLU A 63 17.81 22.72 13.26
C GLU A 63 17.87 21.97 11.92
N SER A 64 18.86 21.07 11.76
CA SER A 64 19.03 20.26 10.55
C SER A 64 17.78 19.41 10.24
N ASN A 65 17.18 18.79 11.27
CA ASN A 65 15.96 18.00 11.09
C ASN A 65 14.76 18.85 10.62
N LEU A 66 14.60 20.06 11.17
CA LEU A 66 13.54 20.98 10.80
C LEU A 66 13.75 21.54 9.39
N ALA A 67 14.99 21.85 9.00
CA ALA A 67 15.34 22.28 7.65
C ALA A 67 14.95 21.23 6.61
N GLN A 68 15.26 19.96 6.87
CA GLN A 68 14.89 18.84 5.98
C GLN A 68 13.37 18.71 5.83
N LYS A 69 12.62 18.76 6.94
CA LYS A 69 11.14 18.70 6.91
C LYS A 69 10.53 19.88 6.14
N ARG A 70 11.10 21.08 6.30
CA ARG A 70 10.64 22.28 5.59
C ARG A 70 10.83 22.11 4.08
N TYR A 71 12.00 21.65 3.67
CA TYR A 71 12.32 21.36 2.28
C TYR A 71 11.37 20.32 1.66
N GLU A 72 11.07 19.24 2.39
CA GLU A 72 10.11 18.22 1.95
C GLU A 72 8.69 18.80 1.78
N ALA A 73 8.24 19.65 2.72
CA ALA A 73 6.94 20.32 2.65
C ALA A 73 6.86 21.33 1.49
N GLU A 74 7.92 22.11 1.25
CA GLU A 74 8.04 23.04 0.12
C GLU A 74 7.98 22.27 -1.22
N SER A 75 8.76 21.19 -1.34
CA SER A 75 8.77 20.33 -2.54
C SER A 75 7.38 19.75 -2.83
N LEU A 76 6.70 19.20 -1.82
CA LEU A 76 5.34 18.67 -1.98
C LEU A 76 4.33 19.76 -2.38
N ARG A 77 4.43 20.95 -1.79
CA ARG A 77 3.58 22.10 -2.14
C ARG A 77 3.79 22.51 -3.60
N ASP A 78 5.03 22.60 -4.05
CA ASP A 78 5.37 23.02 -5.40
C ASP A 78 4.96 21.95 -6.43
N GLU A 79 5.10 20.66 -6.10
CA GLU A 79 4.57 19.55 -6.93
C GLU A 79 3.04 19.61 -7.08
N ILE A 80 2.31 19.96 -6.00
CA ILE A 80 0.85 20.13 -6.05
C ILE A 80 0.48 21.35 -6.89
N ALA A 81 1.17 22.48 -6.73
CA ALA A 81 0.91 23.71 -7.49
C ALA A 81 1.15 23.50 -9.00
N ALA A 82 2.14 22.67 -9.35
CA ALA A 82 2.43 22.29 -10.73
C ALA A 82 1.50 21.20 -11.29
N GLY A 83 0.58 20.65 -10.49
CA GLY A 83 -0.35 19.59 -10.90
C GLY A 83 0.27 18.19 -11.03
N PHE A 84 1.53 18.01 -10.61
CA PHE A 84 2.20 16.70 -10.62
C PHE A 84 1.78 15.82 -9.45
N ASN A 85 1.32 16.42 -8.35
CA ASN A 85 0.89 15.71 -7.15
C ASN A 85 -0.46 16.23 -6.62
N LYS A 86 -1.09 15.47 -5.74
CA LYS A 86 -2.36 15.80 -5.09
C LYS A 86 -2.47 15.07 -3.75
N LEU A 87 -3.06 15.70 -2.75
CA LEU A 87 -3.30 15.08 -1.45
C LEU A 87 -4.66 14.40 -1.39
N TYR A 88 -4.70 13.29 -0.66
CA TYR A 88 -5.90 12.52 -0.38
C TYR A 88 -5.97 12.24 1.12
N GLU A 89 -7.15 12.36 1.70
CA GLU A 89 -7.44 11.80 3.01
C GLU A 89 -7.95 10.37 2.79
N ALA A 90 -7.37 9.39 3.49
CA ALA A 90 -7.87 8.03 3.48
C ALA A 90 -8.11 7.47 4.87
N SER A 91 -9.26 6.83 5.05
CA SER A 91 -9.54 5.96 6.21
C SER A 91 -9.43 4.51 5.79
N VAL A 92 -8.75 3.72 6.62
CA VAL A 92 -8.54 2.28 6.40
C VAL A 92 -9.13 1.56 7.60
N VAL A 93 -10.13 0.71 7.35
CA VAL A 93 -10.79 -0.11 8.37
C VAL A 93 -10.75 -1.57 7.92
N SER A 94 -10.47 -2.46 8.86
CA SER A 94 -10.44 -3.89 8.60
C SER A 94 -11.12 -4.65 9.73
N THR A 95 -11.87 -5.67 9.37
CA THR A 95 -12.56 -6.58 10.29
C THR A 95 -11.97 -7.96 10.12
N LEU A 96 -11.41 -8.47 11.20
CA LEU A 96 -10.83 -9.80 11.28
C LEU A 96 -11.87 -10.75 11.89
N PHE A 97 -12.05 -11.91 11.26
CA PHE A 97 -13.00 -12.93 11.72
C PHE A 97 -12.26 -14.12 12.33
N ALA A 98 -12.84 -14.68 13.39
CA ALA A 98 -12.34 -15.87 14.07
C ALA A 98 -13.50 -16.62 14.75
N TYR A 99 -13.30 -17.92 15.01
CA TYR A 99 -14.31 -18.78 15.63
C TYR A 99 -14.31 -18.73 17.16
N SER A 100 -13.32 -18.09 17.77
CA SER A 100 -13.22 -17.90 19.22
C SER A 100 -12.55 -16.56 19.55
N LEU A 101 -12.82 -16.04 20.75
CA LEU A 101 -12.18 -14.80 21.23
C LEU A 101 -10.67 -14.98 21.41
N GLU A 102 -10.23 -16.16 21.87
CA GLU A 102 -8.82 -16.49 22.03
C GLU A 102 -8.07 -16.46 20.69
N ASP A 103 -8.66 -17.06 19.65
CA ASP A 103 -8.10 -17.01 18.30
C ASP A 103 -8.12 -15.60 17.73
N LEU A 104 -9.18 -14.82 17.99
CA LEU A 104 -9.26 -13.43 17.54
C LEU A 104 -8.12 -12.60 18.14
N ASP A 105 -7.86 -12.73 19.44
CA ASP A 105 -6.77 -12.01 20.13
C ASP A 105 -5.40 -12.42 19.59
N LYS A 106 -5.20 -13.72 19.34
CA LYS A 106 -3.97 -14.24 18.75
C LYS A 106 -3.75 -13.71 17.34
N LEU A 107 -4.75 -13.81 16.47
CA LEU A 107 -4.69 -13.34 15.09
C LEU A 107 -4.52 -11.82 15.01
N THR A 108 -5.15 -11.06 15.92
CA THR A 108 -4.96 -9.61 16.03
C THR A 108 -3.51 -9.24 16.31
N LYS A 109 -2.85 -9.95 17.25
CA LYS A 109 -1.42 -9.74 17.56
C LYS A 109 -0.52 -10.11 16.38
N LEU A 110 -0.84 -11.20 15.68
CA LEU A 110 -0.10 -11.64 14.50
C LEU A 110 -0.22 -10.62 13.37
N LEU A 111 -1.43 -10.17 13.04
CA LEU A 111 -1.65 -9.12 12.04
C LEU A 111 -0.88 -7.84 12.39
N ALA A 112 -0.91 -7.42 13.66
CA ALA A 112 -0.17 -6.23 14.10
C ALA A 112 1.35 -6.41 13.94
N THR A 113 1.84 -7.61 14.16
CA THR A 113 3.26 -7.95 13.99
C THR A 113 3.66 -7.96 12.52
N GLU A 114 2.85 -8.57 11.64
CA GLU A 114 3.09 -8.55 10.19
C GLU A 114 3.10 -7.13 9.64
N MET A 115 2.08 -6.33 9.96
CA MET A 115 1.99 -4.94 9.52
C MET A 115 3.13 -4.06 10.06
N SER A 116 3.69 -4.38 11.22
CA SER A 116 4.84 -3.64 11.75
C SER A 116 6.11 -3.79 10.90
N LYS A 117 6.24 -4.87 10.11
CA LYS A 117 7.38 -5.09 9.19
C LYS A 117 7.40 -4.04 8.07
N SER A 118 6.23 -3.60 7.62
CA SER A 118 6.06 -2.48 6.67
C SER A 118 5.93 -1.12 7.37
N LEU A 119 6.25 -1.05 8.68
CA LEU A 119 6.13 0.14 9.54
C LEU A 119 4.70 0.70 9.61
N VAL A 120 3.70 -0.14 9.34
CA VAL A 120 2.29 0.21 9.51
C VAL A 120 1.83 -0.22 10.90
N GLY A 121 1.55 0.75 11.75
CA GLY A 121 1.02 0.51 13.09
C GLY A 121 -0.50 0.44 13.06
N ILE A 122 -1.09 -0.76 13.09
CA ILE A 122 -2.54 -0.93 13.24
C ILE A 122 -2.98 -0.80 14.70
N LYS A 123 -4.25 -0.43 14.93
CA LYS A 123 -4.84 -0.32 16.27
C LYS A 123 -6.23 -0.93 16.26
N SER A 124 -6.57 -1.68 17.30
CA SER A 124 -7.93 -2.18 17.49
C SER A 124 -8.90 -1.02 17.72
N ALA A 125 -10.09 -1.13 17.14
CA ALA A 125 -11.20 -0.18 17.28
C ALA A 125 -11.90 -0.33 18.64
N TRP A 126 -11.13 -0.17 19.73
CA TRP A 126 -11.62 -0.36 21.09
C TRP A 126 -12.74 0.63 21.42
N ALA A 127 -13.85 0.11 21.96
CA ALA A 127 -15.07 0.85 22.29
C ALA A 127 -15.78 1.50 21.09
N MET A 128 -15.46 1.07 19.86
CA MET A 128 -16.11 1.46 18.62
C MET A 128 -16.17 0.29 17.63
N GLN A 129 -16.30 -0.93 18.17
CA GLN A 129 -16.29 -2.16 17.39
C GLN A 129 -17.49 -2.25 16.45
N GLU A 130 -18.66 -1.80 16.91
CA GLU A 130 -19.89 -1.80 16.12
C GLU A 130 -19.76 -0.84 14.93
N GLU A 131 -19.30 0.39 15.17
CA GLU A 131 -19.09 1.38 14.13
C GLU A 131 -18.00 0.95 13.14
N ALA A 132 -16.92 0.33 13.63
CA ALA A 132 -15.86 -0.20 12.78
C ALA A 132 -16.36 -1.34 11.89
N PHE A 133 -17.17 -2.24 12.44
CA PHE A 133 -17.79 -3.31 11.68
C PHE A 133 -18.74 -2.77 10.62
N GLN A 134 -19.62 -1.84 10.98
CA GLN A 134 -20.54 -1.20 10.04
C GLN A 134 -19.80 -0.44 8.94
N SER A 135 -18.68 0.22 9.27
CA SER A 135 -17.81 0.91 8.30
C SER A 135 -17.11 -0.06 7.33
N ASN A 136 -17.11 -1.35 7.62
CA ASN A 136 -16.49 -2.35 6.77
C ASN A 136 -17.52 -3.21 6.01
N LEU A 137 -18.81 -2.89 6.15
CA LEU A 137 -19.87 -3.43 5.32
C LEU A 137 -19.90 -2.70 3.96
N PRO A 138 -20.44 -3.33 2.89
CA PRO A 138 -20.53 -2.73 1.57
C PRO A 138 -21.66 -1.67 1.48
N LEU A 139 -21.75 -0.78 2.47
CA LEU A 139 -22.71 0.32 2.57
C LEU A 139 -22.08 1.67 2.16
N ALA A 140 -20.78 1.69 1.88
CA ALA A 140 -20.01 2.89 1.53
C ALA A 140 -20.15 4.02 2.56
N GLU A 141 -20.23 3.68 3.84
CA GLU A 141 -20.40 4.63 4.94
C GLU A 141 -19.26 4.50 5.97
N ASP A 142 -18.38 5.49 6.03
CA ASP A 142 -17.33 5.57 7.05
C ASP A 142 -17.86 6.20 8.35
N LYS A 143 -18.07 5.37 9.37
CA LYS A 143 -18.48 5.80 10.73
C LYS A 143 -17.29 6.07 11.65
N ILE A 144 -16.10 5.60 11.30
CA ILE A 144 -14.88 5.79 12.10
C ILE A 144 -14.26 7.16 11.83
N ARG A 145 -14.22 7.59 10.57
CA ARG A 145 -13.73 8.92 10.12
C ARG A 145 -12.33 9.26 10.63
N LYS A 146 -11.50 8.24 10.86
CA LYS A 146 -10.09 8.41 11.22
C LYS A 146 -9.27 8.34 9.93
N THR A 147 -8.87 9.49 9.43
CA THR A 147 -8.16 9.62 8.17
C THR A 147 -6.66 9.86 8.38
N HIS A 148 -5.89 9.47 7.37
CA HIS A 148 -4.49 9.83 7.17
C HIS A 148 -4.33 10.51 5.82
N THR A 149 -3.41 11.45 5.75
CA THR A 149 -3.10 12.15 4.50
C THR A 149 -2.04 11.39 3.72
N PHE A 150 -2.30 11.17 2.43
CA PHE A 150 -1.38 10.56 1.48
C PHE A 150 -1.19 11.50 0.30
N ASP A 151 0.02 11.54 -0.24
CA ASP A 151 0.26 12.09 -1.57
C ASP A 151 -0.20 11.10 -2.65
N ARG A 152 -0.30 11.56 -3.89
CA ARG A 152 -0.82 10.77 -5.01
C ARG A 152 -0.01 9.50 -5.22
N ARG A 153 1.32 9.56 -5.07
CA ARG A 153 2.21 8.41 -5.30
C ARG A 153 1.98 7.35 -4.22
N SER A 154 1.93 7.75 -2.95
CA SER A 154 1.63 6.84 -1.84
C SER A 154 0.23 6.24 -1.94
N MET A 155 -0.78 7.04 -2.33
CA MET A 155 -2.15 6.56 -2.52
C MET A 155 -2.23 5.47 -3.59
N GLY A 156 -1.40 5.56 -4.64
CA GLY A 156 -1.30 4.50 -5.64
C GLY A 156 -0.91 3.14 -5.04
N THR A 157 -0.12 3.11 -3.97
CA THR A 157 0.30 1.86 -3.30
C THR A 157 -0.77 1.23 -2.41
N VAL A 158 -1.79 2.01 -2.04
CA VAL A 158 -2.91 1.55 -1.22
C VAL A 158 -3.81 0.62 -2.02
N PHE A 159 -3.89 0.79 -3.35
CA PHE A 159 -4.75 -0.05 -4.16
C PHE A 159 -4.32 -1.52 -4.04
N PRO A 160 -5.27 -2.45 -3.80
CA PRO A 160 -4.94 -3.87 -3.62
C PRO A 160 -4.62 -4.47 -4.98
N PHE A 161 -3.37 -4.28 -5.43
CA PHE A 161 -2.81 -5.02 -6.56
C PHE A 161 -2.59 -6.47 -6.12
N THR A 162 -3.70 -7.17 -5.88
CA THR A 162 -3.72 -8.61 -5.69
C THR A 162 -3.36 -9.21 -7.05
N THR A 163 -2.14 -9.71 -7.11
CA THR A 163 -1.55 -10.49 -8.21
C THR A 163 -2.50 -10.80 -9.36
N SER A 164 -2.22 -10.22 -10.54
CA SER A 164 -2.64 -10.86 -11.78
C SER A 164 -1.88 -12.19 -11.86
N GLU A 165 -2.53 -13.29 -11.50
CA GLU A 165 -2.01 -14.60 -11.82
C GLU A 165 -1.88 -14.67 -13.35
N VAL A 166 -0.63 -14.70 -13.82
CA VAL A 166 -0.35 -14.95 -15.23
C VAL A 166 -0.39 -16.46 -15.36
N GLY A 167 -1.50 -17.00 -15.84
CA GLY A 167 -1.60 -18.42 -16.09
C GLY A 167 -2.99 -18.96 -16.43
N HIS A 168 -3.02 -20.20 -16.89
CA HIS A 168 -4.24 -20.96 -17.19
C HIS A 168 -4.35 -22.12 -16.21
N SER A 169 -5.55 -22.38 -15.68
CA SER A 169 -5.79 -23.48 -14.73
C SER A 169 -5.51 -24.87 -15.32
N THR A 170 -5.54 -25.00 -16.65
CA THR A 170 -5.28 -26.24 -17.40
C THR A 170 -3.85 -26.33 -17.94
N GLY A 171 -3.00 -25.35 -17.64
CA GLY A 171 -1.66 -25.23 -18.21
C GLY A 171 -0.61 -26.11 -17.58
N ILE A 172 0.52 -26.22 -18.29
CA ILE A 172 1.73 -26.87 -17.77
C ILE A 172 2.57 -25.88 -16.97
N PRO A 173 3.22 -26.33 -15.89
CA PRO A 173 4.04 -25.46 -15.05
C PRO A 173 5.31 -25.02 -15.80
N LEU A 174 5.39 -23.73 -16.13
CA LEU A 174 6.55 -23.12 -16.81
C LEU A 174 7.57 -22.50 -15.86
N GLY A 175 7.16 -22.22 -14.64
CA GLY A 175 8.03 -21.62 -13.63
C GLY A 175 7.25 -21.28 -12.37
N PHE A 176 7.83 -20.43 -11.52
CA PHE A 176 7.20 -19.95 -10.30
C PHE A 176 7.13 -18.43 -10.34
N ASN A 177 6.00 -17.88 -9.92
CA ASN A 177 5.87 -16.46 -9.72
C ASN A 177 6.77 -16.06 -8.55
N LYS A 178 7.76 -15.19 -8.80
CA LYS A 178 8.71 -14.76 -7.76
C LYS A 178 8.04 -14.03 -6.59
N GLN A 179 6.89 -13.41 -6.80
CA GLN A 179 6.17 -12.65 -5.77
C GLN A 179 5.26 -13.52 -4.89
N THR A 180 4.76 -14.65 -5.40
CA THR A 180 3.81 -15.52 -4.67
C THR A 180 4.37 -16.90 -4.37
N GLY A 181 5.42 -17.33 -5.05
CA GLY A 181 5.94 -18.70 -4.98
C GLY A 181 5.04 -19.75 -5.66
N VAL A 182 3.89 -19.35 -6.20
CA VAL A 182 2.93 -20.24 -6.86
C VAL A 182 3.42 -20.58 -8.27
N PRO A 183 3.26 -21.84 -8.75
CA PRO A 183 3.61 -22.22 -10.11
C PRO A 183 2.79 -21.42 -11.14
N ILE A 184 3.48 -20.92 -12.16
CA ILE A 184 2.87 -20.30 -13.35
C ILE A 184 2.52 -21.43 -14.31
N LEU A 185 1.23 -21.71 -14.42
CA LEU A 185 0.69 -22.68 -15.38
C LEU A 185 0.36 -21.96 -16.68
N PHE A 186 0.78 -22.48 -17.83
CA PHE A 186 0.42 -21.88 -19.12
C PHE A 186 -0.07 -22.95 -20.09
N ASP A 187 -1.25 -22.72 -20.64
CA ASP A 187 -1.84 -23.54 -21.69
C ASP A 187 -1.81 -22.73 -23.00
N ASN A 188 -0.92 -23.12 -23.91
CA ASN A 188 -0.75 -22.44 -25.20
C ASN A 188 -1.95 -22.58 -26.13
N PHE A 189 -2.87 -23.50 -25.83
CA PHE A 189 -4.08 -23.77 -26.61
C PHE A 189 -5.36 -23.34 -25.87
N HIS A 190 -5.22 -22.60 -24.78
CA HIS A 190 -6.36 -22.16 -24.00
C HIS A 190 -7.31 -21.29 -24.84
N SER A 191 -8.61 -21.52 -24.70
CA SER A 191 -9.66 -20.86 -25.49
C SER A 191 -9.75 -19.35 -25.27
N SER A 192 -9.17 -18.83 -24.18
CA SER A 192 -9.10 -17.37 -23.92
C SER A 192 -8.03 -16.66 -24.75
N LEU A 193 -7.12 -17.38 -25.42
CA LEU A 193 -6.09 -16.79 -26.26
C LEU A 193 -6.64 -16.50 -27.66
N THR A 194 -6.36 -15.30 -28.17
CA THR A 194 -6.71 -14.91 -29.56
C THR A 194 -5.85 -15.62 -30.59
N ASN A 195 -4.67 -16.10 -30.20
CA ASN A 195 -3.73 -16.83 -31.04
C ASN A 195 -2.82 -17.71 -30.17
N TYR A 196 -2.40 -18.85 -30.71
CA TYR A 196 -1.56 -19.87 -30.07
C TYR A 196 -0.05 -19.68 -30.35
N ASN A 197 0.34 -18.55 -30.92
CA ASN A 197 1.75 -18.26 -31.22
C ASN A 197 2.50 -17.84 -29.94
N MET A 198 3.62 -18.48 -29.66
CA MET A 198 4.52 -18.16 -28.55
C MET A 198 5.92 -17.78 -29.06
N VAL A 199 6.53 -16.74 -28.47
CA VAL A 199 7.91 -16.31 -28.77
C VAL A 199 8.75 -16.37 -27.50
N ILE A 200 9.90 -17.05 -27.55
CA ILE A 200 10.80 -17.24 -26.41
C ILE A 200 12.16 -16.59 -26.69
N PHE A 201 12.54 -15.60 -25.87
CA PHE A 201 13.85 -14.94 -25.94
C PHE A 201 14.78 -15.45 -24.83
N ALA A 202 16.00 -15.84 -25.20
CA ALA A 202 16.98 -16.36 -24.26
C ALA A 202 18.40 -16.25 -24.82
N LYS A 203 19.39 -16.05 -23.93
CA LYS A 203 20.82 -16.20 -24.27
C LYS A 203 21.17 -17.68 -24.43
N SER A 204 22.29 -17.99 -25.11
CA SER A 204 22.77 -19.37 -25.25
C SER A 204 22.98 -20.02 -23.87
N GLY A 205 22.51 -21.26 -23.71
CA GLY A 205 22.58 -22.00 -22.44
C GLY A 205 21.49 -21.66 -21.41
N ALA A 206 20.63 -20.67 -21.63
CA ALA A 206 19.62 -20.24 -20.66
C ALA A 206 18.33 -21.11 -20.62
N GLY A 207 18.35 -22.31 -21.22
CA GLY A 207 17.24 -23.26 -21.12
C GLY A 207 16.14 -23.18 -22.19
N LYS A 208 16.29 -22.35 -23.24
CA LYS A 208 15.28 -22.19 -24.32
C LYS A 208 14.74 -23.51 -24.87
N SER A 209 15.64 -24.42 -25.25
CA SER A 209 15.27 -25.71 -25.84
C SER A 209 14.65 -26.68 -24.82
N VAL A 210 14.95 -26.50 -23.53
CA VAL A 210 14.36 -27.30 -22.45
C VAL A 210 12.90 -26.87 -22.25
N THR A 211 12.66 -25.57 -22.09
CA THR A 211 11.30 -25.02 -21.97
C THR A 211 10.42 -25.40 -23.16
N MET A 212 10.96 -25.36 -24.38
CA MET A 212 10.20 -25.73 -25.58
C MET A 212 9.84 -27.22 -25.61
N LYS A 213 10.70 -28.10 -25.10
CA LYS A 213 10.37 -29.53 -24.97
C LYS A 213 9.30 -29.76 -23.90
N THR A 214 9.37 -29.05 -22.78
CA THR A 214 8.33 -29.09 -21.75
C THR A 214 6.97 -28.61 -22.28
N LEU A 215 6.96 -27.67 -23.22
CA LEU A 215 5.74 -27.16 -23.86
C LEU A 215 5.04 -28.14 -24.81
N ILE A 216 5.79 -29.11 -25.36
CA ILE A 216 5.31 -30.03 -26.41
C ILE A 216 5.07 -31.45 -25.85
N SER A 217 5.72 -31.79 -24.73
CA SER A 217 5.58 -33.09 -24.06
C SER A 217 4.30 -33.19 -23.24
#